data_AF-A0A8H3XLC4-F1
#
_entry.id   AF-A0A8H3XLC4-F1
#
_cell.length_a   1.000
_cell.length_b   1.000
_cell.length_c   1.000
_cell.angle_alpha   90.00
_cell.angle_beta   90.00
_cell.angle_gamma   90.00
#
_symmetry.space_group_name_H-M   'P 1'
#
loop_
_entity.id
_entity.type
_entity.pdbx_description
1 polymer ?
#
loop_
_entity_poly.entity_id
_entity_poly.type
_entity_poly.pdbx_seq_one_letter_code
_entity_poly.pdbx_strand_id
1 'polypeptide(L)'
;MKFLGLAVALLPFLAVAAPVADPEAEAVGELDLEKRASAQTCKIVNVDHYVNCRYDAKLSAGEIFGFPKGEKFTFACWKHGDCFNGVCSWDQITYLGTTCYVNGYFTDSNCSSKKLPKCK
;
A
#
# COMPACT_ATOMS: atom_id res chain seq x y z
N MET A 1 62.60 18.83 -42.43
CA MET A 1 61.94 18.41 -43.70
C MET A 1 61.88 16.90 -43.76
N LYS A 2 60.68 16.32 -43.62
CA LYS A 2 60.25 15.07 -44.27
C LYS A 2 58.77 14.84 -43.96
N PHE A 3 57.97 14.86 -45.02
CA PHE A 3 56.55 14.54 -45.08
C PHE A 3 56.32 13.04 -44.91
N LEU A 4 55.04 12.65 -44.90
CA LEU A 4 54.43 11.30 -45.09
C LEU A 4 53.92 10.69 -43.77
N GLY A 5 52.66 10.28 -43.64
CA GLY A 5 51.56 10.23 -44.60
C GLY A 5 50.24 9.95 -43.89
N LEU A 6 49.16 10.46 -44.48
CA LEU A 6 47.77 10.17 -44.14
C LEU A 6 47.44 8.73 -44.56
N ALA A 7 46.81 7.96 -43.68
CA ALA A 7 46.02 6.79 -44.07
C ALA A 7 44.75 6.75 -43.22
N VAL A 8 43.70 7.39 -43.73
CA VAL A 8 42.33 7.30 -43.19
C VAL A 8 41.74 5.99 -43.69
N ALA A 9 41.57 5.01 -42.81
CA ALA A 9 40.85 3.79 -43.13
C ALA A 9 39.33 4.06 -43.08
N LEU A 10 38.65 3.90 -44.22
CA LEU A 10 37.19 3.94 -44.32
C LEU A 10 36.58 2.68 -43.68
N LEU A 11 35.77 2.86 -42.64
CA LEU A 11 34.90 1.83 -42.07
C LEU A 11 33.57 1.78 -42.85
N PRO A 12 33.08 0.60 -43.26
CA PRO A 12 31.77 0.49 -43.89
C PRO A 12 30.66 0.63 -42.84
N PHE A 13 29.85 1.69 -42.97
CA PHE A 13 28.59 1.85 -42.23
C PHE A 13 27.57 0.82 -42.74
N LEU A 14 27.25 -0.17 -41.91
CA LEU A 14 26.08 -1.04 -42.10
C LEU A 14 24.83 -0.24 -41.73
N ALA A 15 24.05 0.15 -42.73
CA ALA A 15 22.75 0.77 -42.54
C ALA A 15 21.74 -0.29 -42.06
N VAL A 16 21.33 -0.21 -40.79
CA VAL A 16 20.17 -0.95 -40.26
C VAL A 16 18.92 -0.13 -40.60
N ALA A 17 18.12 -0.60 -41.55
CA ALA A 17 16.77 -0.09 -41.75
C ALA A 17 15.90 -0.61 -40.59
N ALA A 18 15.49 0.28 -39.68
CA ALA A 18 14.50 -0.02 -38.66
C ALA A 18 13.09 0.12 -39.26
N PRO A 19 12.14 -0.79 -38.96
CA PRO A 19 10.76 -0.64 -39.39
C PRO A 19 10.12 0.56 -38.69
N VAL A 20 9.44 1.41 -39.47
CA VAL A 20 8.64 2.53 -38.95
C VAL A 20 7.38 1.94 -38.33
N ALA A 21 7.22 2.07 -37.01
CA ALA A 21 5.96 1.74 -36.34
C ALA A 21 4.94 2.84 -36.66
N ASP A 22 3.84 2.46 -37.29
CA ASP A 22 2.66 3.31 -37.51
C ASP A 22 1.92 3.51 -36.18
N PRO A 23 1.60 4.73 -35.74
CA PRO A 23 0.87 4.92 -34.49
C PRO A 23 -0.62 4.77 -34.77
N GLU A 24 -1.13 3.54 -34.79
CA GLU A 24 -2.56 3.32 -34.58
C GLU A 24 -2.89 3.74 -33.14
N ALA A 25 -3.54 4.90 -33.03
CA ALA A 25 -4.07 5.42 -31.79
C ALA A 25 -5.18 4.49 -31.29
N GLU A 26 -4.82 3.56 -30.41
CA GLU A 26 -5.81 2.81 -29.64
C GLU A 26 -6.50 3.77 -28.67
N ALA A 27 -7.76 4.08 -28.98
CA ALA A 27 -8.67 4.75 -28.08
C ALA A 27 -8.87 3.86 -26.84
N VAL A 28 -8.10 4.13 -25.80
CA VAL A 28 -8.28 3.53 -24.48
C VAL A 28 -9.61 4.02 -23.94
N GLY A 29 -10.63 3.16 -24.01
CA GLY A 29 -11.94 3.42 -23.43
C GLY A 29 -11.79 3.91 -21.99
N GLU A 30 -12.48 5.00 -21.67
CA GLU A 30 -12.52 5.62 -20.35
C GLU A 30 -13.02 4.58 -19.34
N LEU A 31 -12.08 3.96 -18.63
CA LEU A 31 -12.38 3.00 -17.59
C LEU A 31 -13.06 3.79 -16.47
N ASP A 32 -14.34 3.53 -16.23
CA ASP A 32 -15.04 4.04 -15.05
C ASP A 32 -14.44 3.38 -13.81
N LEU A 33 -13.38 3.99 -13.29
CA LEU A 33 -12.65 3.53 -12.12
C LEU A 33 -13.45 3.90 -10.87
N GLU A 34 -14.29 2.98 -10.40
CA GLU A 34 -14.93 3.13 -9.10
C GLU A 34 -13.85 3.37 -8.02
N LYS A 35 -14.00 4.47 -7.27
CA LYS A 35 -13.10 4.82 -6.17
C LYS A 35 -13.12 3.72 -5.13
N ARG A 36 -12.10 2.86 -5.11
CA ARG A 36 -11.93 1.84 -4.06
C ARG A 36 -11.88 2.52 -2.71
N ALA A 37 -12.64 2.00 -1.75
CA ALA A 37 -12.45 2.36 -0.35
C ALA A 37 -10.97 2.12 0.01
N SER A 38 -10.28 3.19 0.38
CA SER A 38 -8.83 3.20 0.54
C SER A 38 -8.44 2.92 1.99
N ALA A 39 -7.18 2.52 2.18
CA ALA A 39 -6.56 2.53 3.50
C ALA A 39 -6.75 3.91 4.17
N GLN A 40 -6.91 3.91 5.49
CA GLN A 40 -7.16 5.11 6.28
C GLN A 40 -6.05 5.28 7.31
N THR A 41 -5.55 6.51 7.46
CA THR A 41 -4.67 6.86 8.57
C THR A 41 -5.50 7.23 9.79
N CYS A 42 -5.34 6.46 10.86
CA CYS A 42 -6.15 6.55 12.07
C CYS A 42 -5.26 6.71 13.29
N LYS A 43 -5.79 7.40 14.29
CA LYS A 43 -5.09 7.63 15.55
C LYS A 43 -5.47 6.60 16.58
N ILE A 44 -4.50 6.17 17.39
CA ILE A 44 -4.78 5.32 18.55
C ILE A 44 -5.41 6.14 19.68
N VAL A 45 -6.57 5.70 20.15
CA VAL A 45 -7.39 6.34 21.18
C VAL A 45 -7.87 5.33 22.22
N ASN A 46 -8.53 5.79 23.27
CA ASN A 46 -9.20 4.95 24.27
C ASN A 46 -8.30 3.93 25.00
N VAL A 47 -7.01 4.24 25.12
CA VAL A 47 -6.03 3.54 25.96
C VAL A 47 -5.27 4.54 26.82
N ASP A 48 -4.61 4.08 27.89
CA ASP A 48 -3.75 4.92 28.72
C ASP A 48 -2.36 5.07 28.12
N HIS A 49 -1.74 3.96 27.71
CA HIS A 49 -0.37 3.93 27.17
C HIS A 49 -0.31 3.41 25.73
N TYR A 50 -0.77 2.19 25.48
CA TYR A 50 -0.74 1.56 24.16
C TYR A 50 -1.91 0.58 23.99
N VAL A 51 -2.22 0.24 22.73
CA VAL A 51 -3.11 -0.87 22.36
C VAL A 51 -2.31 -2.01 21.74
N ASN A 52 -2.73 -3.23 22.00
CA ASN A 52 -2.12 -4.42 21.41
C ASN A 52 -2.65 -4.66 20.01
N CYS A 53 -1.72 -4.72 19.05
CA CYS A 53 -1.98 -5.22 17.71
C CYS A 53 -1.79 -6.74 17.71
N ARG A 54 -2.87 -7.48 17.51
CA ARG A 54 -2.92 -8.94 17.67
C ARG A 54 -2.82 -9.66 16.33
N TYR A 55 -2.34 -10.89 16.30
CA TYR A 55 -2.17 -11.64 15.05
C TYR A 55 -3.51 -12.05 14.39
N ASP A 56 -4.61 -12.00 15.14
CA ASP A 56 -5.97 -12.26 14.64
C ASP A 56 -6.98 -11.33 15.34
N ALA A 57 -8.20 -11.23 14.79
CA ALA A 57 -9.29 -10.38 15.31
C ALA A 57 -10.00 -11.02 16.51
N LYS A 58 -9.22 -11.40 17.52
CA LYS A 58 -9.70 -12.03 18.75
C LYS A 58 -9.01 -11.41 19.95
N LEU A 59 -9.74 -11.26 21.05
CA LEU A 59 -9.17 -10.72 22.28
C LEU A 59 -8.13 -11.66 22.90
N SER A 60 -8.28 -12.96 22.67
CA SER A 60 -7.34 -14.00 23.10
C SER A 60 -6.16 -14.22 22.16
N ALA A 61 -6.13 -13.57 20.99
CA ALA A 61 -5.01 -13.70 20.07
C ALA A 61 -3.75 -13.04 20.66
N GLY A 62 -2.60 -13.66 20.37
CA GLY A 62 -1.28 -13.17 20.78
C GLY A 62 -0.95 -11.81 20.18
N GLU A 63 -0.11 -11.08 20.90
CA GLU A 63 0.21 -9.68 20.66
C GLU A 63 1.52 -9.61 19.86
N ILE A 64 1.51 -8.89 18.74
CA ILE A 64 2.68 -8.71 17.88
C ILE A 64 3.36 -7.38 18.18
N PHE A 65 2.57 -6.31 18.28
CA PHE A 65 3.05 -4.96 18.50
C PHE A 65 2.19 -4.23 19.54
N GLY A 66 2.79 -3.27 20.23
CA GLY A 66 2.07 -2.26 21.02
C GLY A 66 2.09 -0.93 20.29
N PHE A 67 0.92 -0.36 20.01
CA PHE A 67 0.81 0.95 19.36
C PHE A 67 0.49 2.03 20.41
N PRO A 68 1.36 3.04 20.60
CA PRO A 68 1.17 4.06 21.62
C PRO A 68 -0.07 4.93 21.39
N LYS A 69 -0.65 5.42 22.47
CA LYS A 69 -1.75 6.39 22.45
C LYS A 69 -1.34 7.63 21.65
N GLY A 70 -2.25 8.13 20.81
CA GLY A 70 -2.06 9.36 20.05
C GLY A 70 -1.25 9.21 18.77
N GLU A 71 -0.55 8.08 18.59
CA GLU A 71 0.17 7.78 17.35
C GLU A 71 -0.79 7.46 16.20
N LYS A 72 -0.32 7.70 14.98
CA LYS A 72 -1.11 7.50 13.75
C LYS A 72 -0.55 6.35 12.92
N PHE A 73 -1.44 5.48 12.47
CA PHE A 73 -1.10 4.34 11.65
C PHE A 73 -2.06 4.20 10.47
N THR A 74 -1.58 3.65 9.36
CA THR A 74 -2.39 3.43 8.15
C THR A 74 -2.96 2.01 8.16
N PHE A 75 -4.26 1.90 8.39
CA PHE A 75 -5.01 0.64 8.38
C PHE A 75 -5.60 0.39 7.01
N ALA A 76 -5.55 -0.85 6.55
CA ALA A 76 -5.88 -1.21 5.16
C ALA A 76 -7.35 -1.62 4.98
N CYS A 77 -7.89 -2.38 5.93
CA CYS A 77 -9.23 -2.94 5.88
C CYS A 77 -9.73 -3.26 7.29
N TRP A 78 -11.01 -3.58 7.43
CA TRP A 78 -11.57 -4.09 8.67
C TRP A 78 -12.14 -5.51 8.49
N LYS A 79 -12.17 -6.28 9.57
CA LYS A 79 -12.93 -7.55 9.63
C LYS A 79 -13.72 -7.66 10.92
N HIS A 80 -14.70 -8.57 10.93
CA HIS A 80 -15.47 -8.88 12.14
C HIS A 80 -14.66 -9.82 13.04
N GLY A 81 -14.81 -9.70 14.35
CA GLY A 81 -14.14 -10.52 15.35
C GLY A 81 -14.74 -10.34 16.73
N ASP A 82 -13.98 -10.67 17.78
CA ASP A 82 -14.44 -10.54 19.16
C ASP A 82 -14.83 -9.09 19.49
N CYS A 83 -15.93 -8.93 20.23
CA CYS A 83 -16.44 -7.62 20.60
C CYS A 83 -15.74 -7.10 21.87
N PHE A 84 -15.24 -5.87 21.82
CA PHE A 84 -14.76 -5.13 22.99
C PHE A 84 -15.57 -3.85 23.14
N ASN A 85 -16.16 -3.64 24.32
CA ASN A 85 -17.02 -2.49 24.60
C ASN A 85 -18.09 -2.23 23.52
N GLY A 86 -18.72 -3.30 23.03
CA GLY A 86 -19.73 -3.24 21.96
C GLY A 86 -19.20 -3.09 20.53
N VAL A 87 -17.87 -2.96 20.34
CA VAL A 87 -17.25 -2.85 19.01
C VAL A 87 -16.64 -4.18 18.59
N CYS A 88 -17.19 -4.78 17.53
CA CYS A 88 -16.79 -6.09 17.01
C CYS A 88 -15.98 -6.01 15.71
N SER A 89 -15.58 -4.79 15.29
CA SER A 89 -14.72 -4.57 14.13
C SER A 89 -13.25 -4.54 14.55
N TRP A 90 -12.39 -5.06 13.70
CA TRP A 90 -10.95 -5.09 13.88
C TRP A 90 -10.27 -4.55 12.64
N ASP A 91 -9.46 -3.51 12.82
CA ASP A 91 -8.76 -2.80 11.75
C ASP A 91 -7.40 -3.46 11.52
N GLN A 92 -7.16 -3.89 10.29
CA GLN A 92 -5.95 -4.58 9.88
C GLN A 92 -4.87 -3.58 9.44
N ILE A 93 -3.64 -3.84 9.85
CA ILE A 93 -2.46 -3.13 9.39
C ILE A 93 -1.33 -4.12 9.11
N THR A 94 -0.50 -3.82 8.11
CA THR A 94 0.80 -4.45 7.91
C THR A 94 1.87 -3.48 8.38
N TYR A 95 2.47 -3.75 9.54
CA TYR A 95 3.49 -2.92 10.17
C TYR A 95 4.81 -3.69 10.20
N LEU A 96 5.89 -3.07 9.67
CA LEU A 96 7.21 -3.69 9.55
C LEU A 96 7.19 -5.07 8.88
N GLY A 97 6.33 -5.25 7.86
CA GLY A 97 6.18 -6.51 7.13
C GLY A 97 5.28 -7.55 7.80
N THR A 98 4.77 -7.28 9.00
CA THR A 98 3.90 -8.21 9.73
C THR A 98 2.47 -7.66 9.83
N THR A 99 1.50 -8.51 9.50
CA THR A 99 0.08 -8.15 9.59
C THR A 99 -0.47 -8.43 10.99
N CYS A 100 -1.18 -7.46 11.54
CA CYS A 100 -1.88 -7.56 12.81
C CYS A 100 -3.16 -6.72 12.80
N TYR A 101 -3.95 -6.84 13.87
CA TYR A 101 -5.28 -6.27 13.98
C TYR A 101 -5.44 -5.52 15.30
N VAL A 102 -6.06 -4.35 15.24
CA VAL A 102 -6.45 -3.54 16.40
C VAL A 102 -7.98 -3.50 16.45
N ASN A 103 -8.59 -3.76 17.61
CA ASN A 103 -10.05 -3.60 17.72
C ASN A 103 -10.43 -2.13 17.49
N GLY A 104 -11.46 -1.89 16.67
CA GLY A 104 -11.88 -0.55 16.23
C GLY A 104 -12.34 0.37 17.36
N TYR A 105 -12.53 -0.14 18.58
CA TYR A 105 -12.72 0.69 19.77
C TYR A 105 -11.50 1.58 20.06
N PHE A 106 -10.31 1.16 19.65
CA PHE A 106 -9.04 1.84 19.94
C PHE A 106 -8.50 2.66 18.78
N THR A 107 -9.20 2.71 17.66
CA THR A 107 -8.90 3.59 16.54
C THR A 107 -9.91 4.74 16.51
N ASP A 108 -9.47 5.93 16.11
CA ASP A 108 -10.38 7.07 15.99
C ASP A 108 -11.37 6.89 14.84
N SER A 109 -12.39 7.75 14.78
CA SER A 109 -13.47 7.65 13.79
C SER A 109 -13.05 7.71 12.32
N ASN A 110 -11.77 7.93 12.00
CA ASN A 110 -11.23 7.77 10.65
C ASN A 110 -11.14 6.30 10.24
N CYS A 111 -11.00 5.40 11.21
CA CYS A 111 -11.17 3.97 11.01
C CYS A 111 -12.56 3.58 11.49
N SER A 112 -13.33 2.99 10.58
CA SER A 112 -14.59 2.35 10.92
C SER A 112 -14.96 1.38 9.80
N SER A 113 -15.89 0.47 10.07
CA SER A 113 -16.43 -0.43 9.06
C SER A 113 -17.07 0.27 7.85
N LYS A 114 -17.35 1.58 7.97
CA LYS A 114 -17.86 2.43 6.88
C LYS A 114 -16.76 3.10 6.04
N LYS A 115 -15.58 3.33 6.63
CA LYS A 115 -14.46 4.06 5.98
C LYS A 115 -13.39 3.11 5.45
N LEU A 116 -13.21 1.96 6.10
CA LEU A 116 -12.33 0.90 5.64
C LEU A 116 -13.11 -0.09 4.77
N PRO A 117 -12.51 -0.65 3.70
CA PRO A 117 -13.07 -1.81 3.04
C PRO A 117 -13.04 -3.03 3.97
N LYS A 118 -13.91 -4.01 3.71
CA LYS A 118 -13.81 -5.31 4.38
C LYS A 118 -12.56 -6.05 3.90
N CYS A 119 -11.85 -6.72 4.81
CA CYS A 119 -10.70 -7.55 4.44
C CYS A 119 -11.14 -8.71 3.54
N LYS A 120 -10.27 -9.08 2.61
CA LYS A 120 -10.48 -10.17 1.63
C LYS A 120 -10.16 -11.53 2.25
#